data_AF-A0AAU7BSB5-F1
#
_entry.id   AF-A0AAU7BSB5-F1
#
_cell.length_a   1.000
_cell.length_b   1.000
_cell.length_c   1.000
_cell.angle_alpha   90.00
_cell.angle_beta   90.00
_cell.angle_gamma   90.00
#
_symmetry.space_group_name_H-M   'P 1'
#
loop_
_entity.id
_entity.type
_entity.pdbx_description
1 polymer ?
#
loop_
_entity_poly.entity_id
_entity_poly.type
_entity_poly.pdbx_seq_one_letter_code
_entity_poly.pdbx_strand_id
1 'polypeptide(L)' 'MELIEYLNGKGGIMILGLFVIVALAYRKYKEKRYFKYIDKRIEEKKEKSC' A
#
# COMPACT_ATOMS: atom_id res chain seq x y z
N MET A 1 -4.79 32.50 9.53
CA MET A 1 -3.31 32.34 9.53
C MET A 1 -2.87 31.22 10.49
N GLU A 2 -3.64 30.89 11.52
CA GLU A 2 -3.31 29.83 12.50
C GLU A 2 -3.49 28.39 11.98
N LEU A 3 -4.48 28.12 11.12
CA LEU A 3 -4.74 26.78 10.59
C LEU A 3 -3.58 26.24 9.74
N ILE A 4 -2.93 27.11 8.95
CA ILE A 4 -1.80 26.73 8.10
C ILE A 4 -0.57 26.44 8.97
N GLU A 5 -0.36 27.19 10.04
CA GLU A 5 0.70 26.93 11.03
C GLU A 5 0.46 25.63 11.83
N TYR A 6 -0.79 25.30 12.14
CA TYR A 6 -1.14 24.05 12.80
C TYR A 6 -0.93 22.83 11.87
N LEU A 7 -1.24 22.99 10.58
CA LEU A 7 -1.00 21.99 9.53
C LEU A 7 0.48 21.85 9.15
N ASN A 8 1.25 22.94 9.14
CA ASN A 8 2.71 22.88 8.92
C ASN A 8 3.49 22.57 10.20
N GLY A 9 2.83 22.62 11.36
CA GLY A 9 3.41 22.29 12.65
C GLY A 9 3.54 20.78 12.89
N LYS A 10 4.04 20.44 14.09
CA LYS A 10 4.35 19.07 14.51
C LYS A 10 3.16 18.08 14.33
N GLY A 11 1.92 18.58 14.43
CA GLY A 11 0.71 17.78 14.26
C GLY A 11 0.41 17.34 12.82
N GLY A 12 0.65 18.21 11.83
CA GLY A 12 0.36 17.87 10.43
C GLY A 12 1.35 16.89 9.81
N ILE A 13 2.62 16.96 10.21
CA ILE A 13 3.64 15.95 9.83
C ILE A 13 3.25 14.57 10.37
N MET A 14 2.67 14.51 11.56
CA MET A 14 2.24 13.26 12.20
C MET A 14 1.08 12.61 11.42
N ILE A 15 0.14 13.40 10.92
CA ILE A 15 -0.98 12.94 10.08
C ILE A 15 -0.50 12.52 8.69
N LEU A 16 0.41 13.28 8.07
CA LEU A 16 1.02 12.93 6.79
C LEU A 16 1.77 11.60 6.87
N GLY A 17 2.54 11.38 7.94
CA GLY A 17 3.21 10.10 8.20
C GLY A 17 2.23 8.93 8.31
N LEU A 18 1.11 9.13 9.01
CA LEU A 18 0.06 8.11 9.13
C LEU A 18 -0.56 7.77 7.78
N PHE A 19 -0.82 8.78 6.95
CA PHE A 19 -1.34 8.61 5.58
C PHE A 19 -0.41 7.77 4.71
N VAL A 20 0.91 8.01 4.78
CA VAL A 20 1.91 7.25 4.04
C VAL A 20 1.92 5.78 4.49
N ILE A 21 1.87 5.52 5.81
CA ILE A 21 1.83 4.16 6.35
C ILE A 21 0.58 3.42 5.88
N VAL A 22 -0.58 4.07 5.93
CA VAL A 22 -1.85 3.48 5.47
C VAL A 22 -1.81 3.18 3.96
N ALA A 23 -1.28 4.09 3.14
CA ALA A 23 -1.14 3.88 1.71
C ALA A 23 -0.21 2.71 1.37
N LEU A 24 0.92 2.57 2.09
CA LEU A 24 1.84 1.45 1.95
C LEU A 24 1.22 0.13 2.42
N ALA A 25 0.51 0.14 3.54
CA ALA A 25 -0.20 -1.02 4.05
C ALA A 25 -1.28 -1.49 3.07
N TYR A 26 -2.04 -0.55 2.48
CA TYR A 26 -3.06 -0.85 1.47
C TYR A 26 -2.44 -1.44 0.20
N ARG A 27 -1.33 -0.87 -0.29
CA ARG A 27 -0.57 -1.43 -1.41
C ARG A 27 -0.10 -2.85 -1.10
N LYS A 28 0.51 -3.08 0.08
CA LYS A 28 1.02 -4.40 0.49
C LYS A 28 -0.10 -5.43 0.67
N TYR A 29 -1.27 -5.03 1.14
CA TYR A 29 -2.45 -5.90 1.24
C TYR A 29 -2.99 -6.28 -0.13
N LYS A 30 -3.10 -5.30 -1.04
CA LYS A 30 -3.55 -5.53 -2.40
C LYS A 30 -2.55 -6.42 -3.15
N GLU A 31 -1.25 -6.13 -3.03
CA GLU A 31 -0.17 -6.96 -3.56
C GLU A 31 -0.23 -8.38 -3.01
N LYS A 32 -0.39 -8.62 -1.71
CA LYS A 32 -0.52 -9.99 -1.18
C LYS A 32 -1.67 -10.77 -1.82
N ARG A 33 -2.81 -10.13 -2.08
CA ARG A 33 -3.95 -10.78 -2.75
C ARG A 33 -3.70 -10.96 -4.24
N TYR A 34 -3.07 -9.97 -4.88
CA TYR A 34 -2.78 -9.98 -6.32
C TYR A 34 -1.66 -10.95 -6.68
N PHE A 35 -0.58 -10.99 -5.89
CA PHE A 35 0.55 -11.89 -6.05
C PHE A 35 0.12 -13.34 -5.87
N LYS A 36 -0.73 -13.64 -4.88
CA LYS A 36 -1.30 -14.99 -4.70
C LYS A 36 -2.14 -15.45 -5.90
N TYR A 37 -2.79 -14.53 -6.62
CA TYR A 37 -3.53 -14.84 -7.84
C TYR A 37 -2.60 -14.99 -9.06
N ILE A 38 -1.57 -14.14 -9.16
CA ILE A 38 -0.54 -14.21 -10.21
C ILE A 38 0.27 -15.50 -10.09
N ASP A 39 0.76 -15.86 -8.90
CA ASP A 39 1.51 -17.10 -8.67
C ASP A 39 0.70 -18.33 -9.09
N LYS A 40 -0.57 -18.39 -8.69
CA LYS A 40 -1.48 -19.47 -9.14
C LYS A 40 -1.58 -19.55 -10.67
N ARG A 41 -1.68 -18.40 -11.35
CA ARG A 41 -1.76 -18.34 -12.82
C ARG A 41 -0.45 -18.73 -13.50
N ILE A 42 0.69 -18.47 -12.86
CA ILE A 42 2.01 -18.88 -13.34
C ILE A 42 2.17 -20.38 -13.18
N GLU A 43 1.77 -20.94 -12.03
CA GLU A 43 1.84 -22.37 -11.73
C GLU A 43 0.92 -23.19 -12.66
N GLU A 44 -0.33 -22.76 -12.87
CA GLU A 44 -1.26 -23.39 -13.82
C GLU A 44 -0.74 -23.35 -15.27
N LYS A 45 -0.04 -22.27 -15.67
CA LYS A 45 0.59 -22.21 -16.99
C LYS A 45 1.78 -23.15 -17.12
N LYS A 46 2.51 -23.38 -16.02
CA LYS A 46 3.66 -24.28 -15.98
C LYS A 46 3.21 -25.75 -16.09
N GLU A 47 2.13 -26.10 -15.40
CA GLU A 47 1.55 -27.45 -15.41
C GLU A 47 0.95 -27.81 -16.77
N LYS A 48 0.28 -26.88 -17.46
CA LYS A 48 -0.30 -27.11 -18.81
C LYS A 48 0.73 -27.16 -19.94
N SER A 49 1.99 -26.87 -19.66
CA SER A 49 3.08 -26.85 -20.65
C SER A 49 3.97 -28.10 -20.58
N CYS A 50 3.69 -29.04 -19.67
CA CYS A 50 4.22 -30.42 -19.65
C CYS A 50 3.12 -31.38 -20.11
#